data_AF-A0A0F9PJI3-F1
#
_entry.id   AF-A0A0F9PJI3-F1
#
_cell.length_a   1.000
_cell.length_b   1.000
_cell.length_c   1.000
_cell.angle_alpha   90.00
_cell.angle_beta   90.00
_cell.angle_gamma   90.00
#
_symmetry.space_group_name_H-M   'P 1'
#
loop_
_entity.id
_entity.type
_entity.pdbx_description
1 polymer ?
#
loop_
_entity_poly.entity_id
_entity_poly.type
_entity_poly.pdbx_seq_one_letter_code
_entity_poly.pdbx_strand_id
1 'polypeptide(L)'
;MPGAGERFNEAENILDEHDKALLATSPLVKKEKAKPKRRPLPAQLPRVEVVVDLDEDEKVCDCCQSPLHKMGESSSETLEFVPAHIKVVKTIRPKYTCRHCEREGIESVVKTAKMPATPIPKSIAT
;
A
#
# COMPACT_ATOMS: atom_id res chain seq x y z
N MET A 1 -18.34 13.99 -38.63
CA MET A 1 -17.01 13.58 -38.13
C MET A 1 -17.03 12.06 -37.99
N PRO A 2 -16.47 11.29 -38.94
CA PRO A 2 -16.42 9.83 -38.84
C PRO A 2 -15.52 9.41 -37.66
N GLY A 3 -16.00 8.45 -36.86
CA GLY A 3 -15.48 8.12 -35.54
C GLY A 3 -14.24 7.23 -35.57
N ALA A 4 -13.46 7.28 -34.50
CA ALA A 4 -12.19 6.55 -34.32
C ALA A 4 -12.28 5.00 -34.35
N GLY A 5 -13.44 4.42 -34.67
CA GLY A 5 -13.65 2.97 -34.73
C GLY A 5 -13.22 2.31 -36.05
N GLU A 6 -12.94 3.09 -37.11
CA GLU A 6 -12.65 2.58 -38.46
C GLU A 6 -11.15 2.51 -38.80
N ARG A 7 -10.25 2.64 -37.81
CA ARG A 7 -8.79 2.72 -38.04
C ARG A 7 -8.01 1.45 -37.71
N PHE A 8 -8.61 0.47 -37.06
CA PHE A 8 -7.90 -0.71 -36.53
C PHE A 8 -8.46 -2.05 -37.05
N ASN A 9 -9.21 -2.00 -38.15
CA ASN A 9 -9.92 -3.13 -38.77
C ASN A 9 -9.28 -3.61 -40.08
N GLU A 10 -8.17 -3.01 -40.52
CA GLU A 10 -7.41 -3.46 -41.70
C GLU A 10 -6.97 -4.92 -41.55
N ALA A 11 -6.45 -5.29 -40.38
CA ALA A 11 -5.96 -6.63 -40.09
C ALA A 11 -7.05 -7.73 -40.13
N GLU A 12 -8.31 -7.43 -39.83
CA GLU A 12 -9.40 -8.41 -39.92
C GLU A 12 -9.85 -8.65 -41.36
N ASN A 13 -9.60 -7.69 -42.26
CA ASN A 13 -10.04 -7.73 -43.66
C ASN A 13 -9.05 -8.49 -44.57
N ILE A 14 -7.79 -8.63 -44.16
CA ILE A 14 -6.75 -9.38 -44.88
C ILE A 14 -6.62 -10.85 -44.43
N LEU A 15 -7.38 -11.29 -43.43
CA LEU A 15 -7.34 -12.69 -42.99
C LEU A 15 -8.12 -13.59 -43.95
N ASP A 16 -7.44 -14.62 -44.45
CA ASP A 16 -8.07 -15.69 -45.20
C ASP A 16 -8.92 -16.58 -44.29
N GLU A 17 -9.85 -17.32 -44.89
CA GLU A 17 -10.86 -18.12 -44.16
C GLU A 17 -10.24 -19.19 -43.25
N HIS A 18 -9.04 -19.68 -43.62
CA HIS A 18 -8.23 -20.58 -42.81
C HIS A 18 -7.70 -19.91 -41.53
N ASP A 19 -7.14 -18.71 -41.63
CA ASP A 19 -6.57 -17.99 -40.48
C ASP A 19 -7.66 -17.50 -39.53
N LYS A 20 -8.82 -17.14 -40.08
CA LYS A 20 -10.02 -16.81 -39.30
C LYS A 20 -10.51 -18.00 -38.48
N ALA A 21 -10.46 -19.21 -39.04
CA ALA A 21 -10.81 -20.43 -38.32
C ALA A 21 -9.80 -20.76 -37.20
N LEU A 22 -8.50 -20.51 -37.41
CA LEU A 22 -7.47 -20.68 -36.38
C LEU A 22 -7.63 -19.70 -35.21
N LEU A 23 -7.98 -18.44 -35.49
CA LEU A 23 -8.24 -17.43 -34.45
C LEU A 23 -9.52 -17.72 -33.66
N ALA A 24 -10.57 -18.19 -34.33
CA ALA A 24 -11.83 -18.57 -33.70
C ALA A 24 -11.73 -19.81 -32.80
N THR A 25 -10.77 -20.70 -33.06
CA THR A 25 -10.56 -21.95 -32.33
C THR A 25 -9.51 -21.87 -31.23
N SER A 26 -8.77 -20.75 -31.14
CA SER A 26 -7.84 -20.54 -30.04
C SER A 26 -8.63 -20.50 -28.72
N PRO A 27 -8.37 -21.42 -27.77
CA PRO A 27 -9.02 -21.35 -26.48
C PRO A 27 -8.56 -20.06 -25.81
N LEU A 28 -9.48 -19.09 -25.73
CA LEU A 28 -9.39 -17.94 -24.84
C LEU A 28 -9.42 -18.49 -23.41
N VAL A 29 -8.29 -19.07 -22.97
CA VAL A 29 -8.05 -19.39 -21.58
C VAL A 29 -8.04 -18.03 -20.89
N LYS A 30 -9.20 -17.68 -20.34
CA LYS A 30 -9.37 -16.58 -19.39
C LYS A 30 -8.50 -16.97 -18.19
N LYS A 31 -7.20 -16.69 -18.28
CA LYS A 31 -6.31 -16.71 -17.13
C LYS A 31 -6.91 -15.68 -16.19
N GLU A 32 -7.57 -16.16 -15.14
CA GLU A 32 -7.92 -15.31 -14.02
C GLU A 32 -6.63 -14.61 -13.63
N LYS A 33 -6.61 -13.28 -13.81
CA LYS A 33 -5.45 -12.48 -13.43
C LYS A 33 -5.33 -12.62 -11.92
N ALA A 34 -4.47 -13.54 -11.48
CA ALA A 34 -4.14 -13.70 -10.08
C ALA A 34 -3.64 -12.32 -9.62
N LYS A 35 -4.40 -11.68 -8.72
CA LYS A 35 -3.99 -10.41 -8.14
C LYS A 35 -2.61 -10.64 -7.51
N PRO A 36 -1.56 -9.89 -7.90
CA PRO A 36 -0.25 -10.06 -7.30
C PRO A 36 -0.36 -9.76 -5.81
N LYS A 37 -0.40 -10.80 -4.98
CA LYS A 37 -0.34 -10.68 -3.53
C LYS A 37 1.12 -10.48 -3.15
N ARG A 38 1.38 -9.47 -2.32
CA ARG A 38 2.71 -9.24 -1.75
C ARG A 38 3.09 -10.45 -0.93
N ARG A 39 4.24 -11.05 -1.22
CA ARG A 39 4.78 -12.12 -0.40
C ARG A 39 5.39 -11.47 0.84
N PRO A 40 5.08 -11.94 2.06
CA PRO A 40 5.71 -11.41 3.25
C PRO A 40 7.22 -11.68 3.19
N LEU A 41 7.99 -10.78 3.79
CA LEU A 41 9.43 -10.91 3.92
C LEU A 41 9.79 -12.22 4.65
N PRO A 42 10.82 -12.95 4.18
CA PRO A 42 11.24 -14.18 4.81
C PRO A 42 11.63 -13.92 6.26
N ALA A 43 11.13 -14.75 7.18
CA ALA A 43 11.35 -14.64 8.62
C ALA A 43 12.81 -14.90 9.05
N GLN A 44 13.66 -15.32 8.11
CA GLN A 44 15.07 -15.64 8.33
C GLN A 44 15.94 -14.37 8.46
N LEU A 45 15.46 -13.23 7.97
CA LEU A 45 16.20 -11.97 8.04
C LEU A 45 16.04 -11.32 9.43
N PRO A 46 17.12 -10.74 9.99
CA PRO A 46 17.05 -10.04 11.26
C PRO A 46 16.09 -8.86 11.16
N ARG A 47 15.10 -8.82 12.06
CA ARG A 47 14.09 -7.76 12.16
C ARG A 47 14.48 -6.77 13.24
N VAL A 48 14.56 -5.50 12.89
CA VAL A 48 14.78 -4.39 13.83
C VAL A 48 13.48 -3.60 13.92
N GLU A 49 12.90 -3.54 15.11
CA GLU A 49 11.68 -2.75 15.36
C GLU A 49 12.07 -1.32 15.76
N VAL A 50 11.56 -0.34 15.02
CA VAL A 50 11.78 1.09 15.28
C VAL A 50 10.42 1.71 15.57
N VAL A 51 10.20 2.13 16.81
CA VAL A 51 8.96 2.79 17.20
C VAL A 51 9.14 4.29 17.06
N VAL A 52 8.30 4.91 16.23
CA VAL A 52 8.25 6.35 16.03
C VAL A 52 6.98 6.86 16.70
N ASP A 53 7.13 7.26 17.96
CA ASP A 53 6.08 7.84 18.80
C ASP A 53 6.04 9.36 18.69
N LEU A 54 4.93 9.95 19.15
CA LEU A 54 4.86 11.39 19.39
C LEU A 54 5.54 11.74 20.72
N ASP A 55 6.08 12.95 20.81
CA ASP A 55 6.57 13.53 22.06
C ASP A 55 5.46 13.65 23.11
N GLU A 56 5.83 13.71 24.39
CA GLU A 56 4.87 13.73 25.49
C GLU A 56 3.97 14.96 25.46
N ASP A 57 4.50 16.10 25.02
CA ASP A 57 3.75 17.35 24.85
C ASP A 57 2.67 17.25 23.76
N GLU A 58 2.87 16.40 22.75
CA GLU A 58 1.93 16.19 21.64
C GLU A 58 0.86 15.13 21.96
N LYS A 59 1.03 14.37 23.06
CA LYS A 59 0.05 13.38 23.58
C LYS A 59 -1.10 14.00 24.36
N VAL A 60 -1.29 15.32 24.24
CA VAL A 60 -2.40 16.07 24.80
C VAL A 60 -3.30 16.58 23.68
N CYS A 61 -4.61 16.55 23.91
CA CYS A 61 -5.57 16.99 22.92
C CYS A 61 -5.78 18.50 23.01
N ASP A 62 -5.82 19.16 21.87
CA ASP A 62 -5.90 20.62 21.80
C ASP A 62 -7.28 21.15 22.22
N CYS A 63 -8.33 20.31 22.18
CA CYS A 63 -9.70 20.65 22.60
C CYS A 63 -9.96 20.37 24.08
N CYS A 64 -9.73 19.11 24.49
CA CYS A 64 -10.12 18.59 25.81
C CYS A 64 -8.98 18.65 26.85
N GLN A 65 -7.75 18.99 26.44
CA GLN A 65 -6.50 18.89 27.24
C GLN A 65 -6.31 17.54 27.96
N SER A 66 -7.07 16.54 27.54
CA SER A 66 -7.03 15.21 28.11
C SER A 66 -5.91 14.40 27.45
N PRO A 67 -5.33 13.43 28.17
CA PRO A 67 -4.32 12.54 27.61
C PRO A 67 -4.92 11.73 26.46
N LEU A 68 -4.22 11.66 25.34
CA LEU A 68 -4.64 10.81 24.22
C LEU A 68 -4.37 9.34 24.55
N HIS A 69 -5.28 8.47 24.14
CA HIS A 69 -5.14 7.03 24.26
C HIS A 69 -4.67 6.41 22.95
N LYS A 70 -3.84 5.36 23.01
CA LYS A 70 -3.40 4.61 21.82
C LYS A 70 -4.57 3.81 21.24
N MET A 71 -5.08 4.21 20.08
CA MET A 71 -6.19 3.54 19.40
C MET A 71 -5.70 2.37 18.54
N GLY A 72 -4.53 2.50 17.92
CA GLY A 72 -3.97 1.49 17.04
C GLY A 72 -2.56 1.85 16.62
N GLU A 73 -1.99 1.08 15.71
CA GLU A 73 -0.66 1.31 15.17
C GLU A 73 -0.61 1.01 13.68
N SER A 74 0.21 1.76 12.96
CA SER A 74 0.57 1.45 11.58
C SER A 74 1.99 0.93 11.56
N SER A 75 2.18 -0.33 11.14
CA SER A 75 3.49 -0.92 10.90
C SER A 75 3.88 -0.83 9.42
N SER A 76 5.14 -0.54 9.11
CA SER A 76 5.69 -0.59 7.76
C SER A 76 7.03 -1.32 7.80
N GLU A 77 7.24 -2.28 6.90
CA GLU A 77 8.47 -3.05 6.80
C GLU A 77 9.31 -2.53 5.62
N THR A 78 10.61 -2.39 5.82
CA THR A 78 11.55 -1.93 4.79
C THR A 78 12.83 -2.74 4.86
N LEU A 79 13.34 -3.17 3.71
CA LEU A 79 14.62 -3.87 3.61
C LEU A 79 15.76 -2.84 3.61
N GLU A 80 16.69 -2.95 4.55
CA GLU A 80 17.91 -2.15 4.56
C GLU A 80 19.08 -3.04 4.17
N PHE A 81 19.76 -2.67 3.08
CA PHE A 81 20.96 -3.35 2.61
C PHE A 81 22.19 -2.72 3.27
N VAL A 82 22.80 -3.44 4.21
CA VAL A 82 24.13 -3.13 4.72
C VAL A 82 25.11 -4.01 3.91
N PRO A 83 26.27 -3.51 3.44
CA PRO A 83 27.16 -4.25 2.52
C PRO A 83 27.52 -5.67 2.97
N ALA A 84 27.45 -5.96 4.26
CA ALA A 84 27.62 -7.30 4.82
C ALA A 84 26.31 -8.09 4.99
N HIS A 85 25.21 -7.47 5.41
CA HIS A 85 23.99 -8.15 5.85
C HIS A 85 22.71 -7.40 5.43
N ILE A 86 21.66 -8.16 5.16
CA ILE A 86 20.33 -7.63 4.89
C ILE A 86 19.54 -7.67 6.19
N LYS A 87 18.92 -6.55 6.56
CA LYS A 87 18.01 -6.48 7.72
C LYS A 87 16.67 -5.91 7.31
N VAL A 88 15.62 -6.32 8.02
CA VAL A 88 14.27 -5.79 7.85
C VAL A 88 14.03 -4.79 8.96
N VAL A 89 13.80 -3.54 8.61
CA VAL A 89 13.43 -2.49 9.55
C VAL A 89 11.90 -2.39 9.57
N LYS A 90 11.29 -2.76 10.69
CA LYS A 90 9.85 -2.63 10.95
C LYS A 90 9.60 -1.34 11.71
N THR A 91 9.11 -0.33 11.01
CA THR A 91 8.73 0.96 11.59
C THR A 91 7.30 0.86 12.14
N ILE A 92 7.12 1.11 13.44
CA ILE A 92 5.81 1.11 14.10
C ILE A 92 5.45 2.56 14.46
N ARG A 93 4.29 3.03 14.01
CA ARG A 93 3.76 4.36 14.30
C ARG A 93 2.42 4.25 15.04
N PRO A 94 2.41 4.46 16.37
CA PRO A 94 1.19 4.47 17.15
C PRO A 94 0.26 5.64 16.78
N LYS A 95 -1.04 5.37 16.76
CA LYS A 95 -2.12 6.34 16.54
C LYS A 95 -2.83 6.63 17.84
N TYR A 96 -3.07 7.90 18.10
CA TYR A 96 -3.59 8.42 19.36
C TYR A 96 -4.90 9.18 19.13
N THR A 97 -5.88 9.04 20.04
CA THR A 97 -7.19 9.73 20.00
C THR A 97 -7.65 10.22 21.39
N CYS A 98 -8.44 11.31 21.47
CA CYS A 98 -9.05 11.77 22.74
C CYS A 98 -10.37 11.01 23.00
N ARG A 99 -10.42 10.19 24.06
CA ARG A 99 -11.63 9.49 24.52
C ARG A 99 -12.76 10.42 24.99
N HIS A 100 -12.43 11.67 25.34
CA HIS A 100 -13.42 12.63 25.79
C HIS A 100 -14.16 13.23 24.57
N CYS A 101 -13.43 13.69 23.56
CA CYS A 101 -14.01 14.17 22.30
C CYS A 101 -14.84 13.09 21.59
N GLU A 102 -14.37 11.83 21.57
CA GLU A 102 -15.14 10.70 21.02
C GLU A 102 -16.49 10.49 21.75
N ARG A 103 -16.54 10.73 23.06
CA ARG A 103 -17.77 10.55 23.87
C ARG A 103 -18.72 11.74 23.75
N GLU A 104 -18.19 12.95 23.62
CA GLU A 104 -18.98 14.18 23.52
C GLU A 104 -19.47 14.45 22.09
N GLY A 105 -19.11 13.60 21.12
CA GLY A 105 -19.52 13.76 19.71
C GLY A 105 -18.81 14.90 19.00
N ILE A 106 -17.67 15.34 19.54
CA ILE A 106 -16.81 16.38 18.96
C ILE A 106 -15.84 15.70 18.00
N GLU A 107 -15.47 16.35 16.89
CA GLU A 107 -14.51 15.78 15.92
C GLU A 107 -13.18 15.43 16.60
N SER A 108 -12.95 14.13 16.83
CA SER A 108 -11.72 13.63 17.44
C SER A 108 -10.63 13.51 16.38
N VAL A 109 -9.62 14.38 16.43
CA VAL A 109 -8.48 14.33 15.52
C VAL A 109 -7.54 13.18 15.93
N VAL A 110 -7.21 12.31 14.96
CA VAL A 110 -6.22 11.25 15.16
C VAL A 110 -4.82 11.85 15.03
N LYS A 111 -4.05 11.87 16.12
CA LYS A 111 -2.64 12.28 16.10
C LYS A 111 -1.76 11.06 15.80
N THR A 112 -0.78 11.22 14.93
CA THR A 112 0.19 10.17 14.56
C THR A 112 1.51 10.83 14.22
N ALA A 113 2.62 10.29 14.70
CA ALA A 113 3.96 10.79 14.38
C ALA A 113 4.20 10.81 12.87
N LYS A 114 5.01 11.72 12.34
CA LYS A 114 5.26 11.83 10.89
C LYS A 114 5.87 10.55 10.33
N MET A 115 5.56 10.22 9.07
CA MET A 115 6.15 9.06 8.41
C MET A 115 7.64 9.33 8.18
N PRO A 116 8.56 8.43 8.55
CA PRO A 116 9.97 8.61 8.23
C PRO A 116 10.16 8.67 6.72
N ALA A 117 11.08 9.51 6.25
CA ALA A 117 11.37 9.65 4.83
C ALA A 117 11.91 8.33 4.29
N THR A 118 11.18 7.73 3.34
CA THR A 118 11.67 6.57 2.60
C THR A 118 12.36 7.03 1.32
N PRO A 119 13.48 6.42 0.92
CA PRO A 119 14.23 6.82 -0.27
C PRO A 119 13.42 6.67 -1.56
N ILE A 120 12.48 5.71 -1.59
CA ILE A 120 11.55 5.53 -2.70
C ILE A 120 10.12 5.58 -2.15
N PRO A 121 9.29 6.56 -2.56
CA PRO A 121 7.90 6.63 -2.14
C PRO A 121 7.10 5.48 -2.79
N LYS A 122 6.31 4.74 -1.99
CA LYS A 122 5.45 3.62 -2.43
C LYS A 122 6.22 2.44 -3.07
N SER A 123 7.46 2.17 -2.64
CA SER A 123 8.25 1.05 -3.17
C SER A 123 7.57 -0.31 -2.98
N ILE A 124 7.74 -1.17 -3.99
CA ILE A 124 7.16 -2.53 -4.05
C ILE A 124 8.03 -3.54 -3.26
N ALA A 125 9.20 -3.13 -2.77
CA ALA A 125 10.05 -3.94 -1.92
C ALA A 125 9.45 -4.08 -0.50
N THR A 126 8.37 -4.85 -0.39
CA THR A 126 8.04 -5.63 0.80
C THR A 126 8.66 -6.99 0.56
#